data_AF-A0A4Q7IS16-F1
#
_entry.id   AF-A0A4Q7IS16-F1
#
_cell.length_a   1.000
_cell.length_b   1.000
_cell.length_c   1.000
_cell.angle_alpha   90.00
_cell.angle_beta   90.00
_cell.angle_gamma   90.00
#
_symmetry.space_group_name_H-M   'P 1'
#
loop_
_entity.id
_entity.type
_entity.pdbx_description
1 polymer ?
#
loop_
_entity_poly.entity_id
_entity_poly.type
_entity_poly.pdbx_seq_one_letter_code
_entity_poly.pdbx_strand_id
1 'polypeptide(L)' 'MRCEMKDYGVKLVQRPSIKVKSDLNLNTIEGKQIVRSETNLVKLRQARTLTKLASM' A
#
# COMPACT_ATOMS: atom_id res chain seq x y z
N MET A 1 -19.76 -13.73 23.92
CA MET A 1 -18.93 -14.91 23.61
C MET A 1 -17.91 -15.11 24.74
N ARG A 2 -17.96 -16.24 25.45
CA ARG A 2 -16.92 -16.64 26.42
C ARG A 2 -15.93 -17.56 25.71
N CYS A 3 -14.68 -17.11 25.53
CA CYS A 3 -13.60 -17.97 25.08
C CYS A 3 -12.92 -18.57 26.31
N GLU A 4 -13.35 -19.75 26.74
CA GLU A 4 -12.72 -20.49 27.84
C GLU A 4 -11.54 -21.31 27.28
N MET A 5 -10.38 -20.70 27.08
CA MET A 5 -9.12 -21.42 26.78
C MET A 5 -8.49 -21.99 28.06
N LYS A 6 -9.24 -22.80 28.82
CA LYS A 6 -8.73 -23.43 30.06
C LYS A 6 -7.99 -24.74 29.83
N ASP A 7 -8.18 -25.39 28.69
CA ASP A 7 -7.68 -26.76 28.46
C ASP A 7 -6.16 -26.84 28.22
N TYR A 8 -5.51 -25.74 27.84
CA TYR A 8 -4.10 -25.74 27.46
C TYR A 8 -3.14 -25.13 28.50
N GLY A 9 -3.62 -24.74 29.69
CA GLY A 9 -2.76 -24.18 30.75
C GLY A 9 -2.09 -22.83 30.41
N VAL A 10 -2.42 -22.21 29.28
CA VAL A 10 -1.84 -20.94 28.82
C VAL A 10 -2.74 -19.76 29.21
N LYS A 11 -2.14 -18.72 29.79
CA LYS A 11 -2.84 -17.47 30.11
C LYS A 11 -3.12 -16.68 28.83
N LEU A 12 -4.36 -16.26 28.62
CA LEU A 12 -4.75 -15.37 27.53
C LEU A 12 -4.07 -14.00 27.70
N VAL A 13 -3.08 -13.72 26.87
CA VAL A 13 -2.45 -12.40 26.80
C VAL A 13 -3.15 -11.55 25.75
N GLN A 14 -3.46 -10.30 26.10
CA GLN A 14 -4.03 -9.36 25.14
C GLN A 14 -2.95 -8.88 24.19
N ARG A 15 -3.23 -8.93 22.89
CA ARG A 15 -2.37 -8.34 21.87
C ARG A 15 -2.42 -6.81 22.00
N PRO A 16 -1.27 -6.11 22.04
CA PRO A 16 -1.26 -4.66 22.01
C PRO A 16 -1.85 -4.15 20.69
N SER A 17 -2.76 -3.17 20.79
CA SER A 17 -3.35 -2.51 19.62
C SER A 17 -2.33 -1.55 19.01
N ILE A 18 -1.71 -1.96 17.90
CA ILE A 18 -0.75 -1.14 17.16
C ILE A 18 -1.54 -0.34 16.12
N LYS A 19 -1.54 0.99 16.24
CA LYS A 19 -2.08 1.88 15.21
C LYS A 19 -1.16 1.85 13.99
N VAL A 20 -1.72 1.58 12.82
CA VAL A 20 -0.97 1.63 11.56
C VAL A 20 -0.55 3.07 11.33
N LYS A 21 0.76 3.31 11.16
CA LYS A 21 1.24 4.61 10.66
C LYS A 21 0.89 4.68 9.18
N SER A 22 -0.03 5.57 8.84
CA SER A 22 -0.48 5.84 7.46
C SER A 22 0.50 6.66 6.64
N ASP A 23 1.48 7.29 7.29
CA ASP A 23 2.37 8.24 6.64
C ASP A 23 3.54 7.51 5.97
N LEU A 24 3.44 7.33 4.66
CA LEU A 24 4.50 6.78 3.82
C LEU A 24 5.37 7.92 3.27
N ASN A 25 6.60 8.02 3.75
CA ASN A 25 7.57 9.00 3.26
C ASN A 25 8.34 8.45 2.05
N LEU A 26 8.05 8.96 0.85
CA LEU A 26 8.67 8.54 -0.41
C LEU A 26 9.93 9.34 -0.80
N ASN A 27 10.49 10.14 0.13
CA ASN A 27 11.68 10.96 -0.17
C ASN A 27 12.99 10.15 -0.25
N THR A 28 12.97 8.87 0.12
CA THR A 28 14.10 7.94 -0.04
C THR A 28 14.42 7.69 -1.52
N ILE A 29 15.61 7.17 -1.81
CA ILE A 29 16.04 6.84 -3.19
C ILE A 29 15.04 5.87 -3.85
N GLU A 30 14.61 4.86 -3.10
CA GLU A 30 13.59 3.89 -3.53
C GLU A 30 12.23 4.55 -3.74
N GLY A 31 11.80 5.44 -2.84
CA GLY A 31 10.55 6.18 -2.99
C GLY A 31 10.55 7.07 -4.24
N LYS A 32 11.67 7.72 -4.54
CA LYS A 32 11.84 8.51 -5.78
C LYS A 32 11.78 7.63 -7.03
N GLN A 33 12.25 6.38 -6.97
CA GLN A 33 12.13 5.45 -8.08
C GLN A 33 10.66 5.09 -8.35
N ILE A 34 9.87 4.84 -7.30
CA ILE A 34 8.42 4.59 -7.41
C ILE A 34 7.71 5.77 -8.06
N VAL A 35 7.99 7.00 -7.60
CA VAL A 35 7.40 8.21 -8.18
C VAL A 35 7.76 8.34 -9.66
N ARG A 36 9.01 8.05 -10.04
CA ARG A 36 9.47 8.10 -11.44
C ARG A 36 8.75 7.06 -12.31
N SER A 37 8.63 5.82 -11.86
CA SER A 37 7.98 4.76 -12.63
C SER A 37 6.50 5.07 -12.87
N GLU A 38 5.77 5.52 -11.85
CA GLU A 38 4.36 5.89 -11.97
C GLU A 38 4.17 7.08 -12.90
N THR A 39 5.01 8.12 -12.76
CA THR A 39 4.96 9.29 -13.64
C THR A 39 5.17 8.91 -15.11
N ASN A 40 6.10 8.00 -15.39
CA ASN A 40 6.37 7.54 -16.75
C ASN A 40 5.20 6.73 -17.32
N LEU A 41 4.56 5.88 -16.51
CA LEU A 41 3.36 5.15 -16.93
C LEU A 41 2.21 6.08 -17.28
N VAL A 42 1.98 7.12 -16.48
CA VAL A 42 0.94 8.12 -16.75
C VAL A 42 1.21 8.83 -18.08
N LYS A 43 2.45 9.29 -18.32
CA LYS A 43 2.85 9.93 -19.58
C LYS A 43 2.64 9.01 -20.79
N LEU A 44 3.05 7.74 -20.69
CA LEU A 44 2.85 6.77 -21.76
C LEU A 44 1.38 6.54 -22.07
N ARG A 45 0.53 6.42 -21.04
CA ARG A 45 -0.92 6.30 -21.22
C ARG A 45 -1.50 7.54 -21.88
N GLN A 46 -1.13 8.72 -21.43
CA GLN A 46 -1.59 9.99 -22.00
C GLN A 46 -1.20 10.11 -23.47
N ALA A 47 0.04 9.79 -23.83
CA ALA A 47 0.49 9.79 -25.21
C ALA A 47 -0.35 8.85 -26.08
N ARG A 48 -0.58 7.61 -25.64
CA ARG A 48 -1.42 6.63 -26.35
C ARG A 48 -2.85 7.11 -26.53
N THR A 49 -3.44 7.71 -25.50
CA THR A 49 -4.80 8.26 -25.57
C THR A 49 -4.88 9.39 -26.60
N LEU A 50 -3.93 10.33 -26.58
CA LEU A 50 -3.89 11.43 -27.54
C LEU A 50 -3.69 10.94 -28.98
N THR A 51 -2.79 9.98 -29.20
CA THR A 51 -2.61 9.38 -30.53
C THR A 51 -3.88 8.71 -31.03
N LYS A 52 -4.58 7.97 -30.14
CA LYS A 52 -5.84 7.32 -30.50
C LYS A 52 -6.92 8.35 -30.88
N LEU A 53 -7.06 9.42 -30.09
CA LEU A 53 -8.01 10.50 -30.38
C LEU A 53 -7.70 11.20 -31.70
N ALA A 54 -6.43 11.38 -32.05
CA ALA A 54 -6.03 12.01 -33.31
C ALA A 54 -6.27 11.10 -34.54
N SER A 55 -6.31 9.78 -34.34
CA SER A 55 -6.54 8.78 -35.41
C SER A 55 -8.01 8.42 -35.62
N MET A 56 -8.91 8.91 -34.74
CA MET A 56 -10.37 8.74 -34.84
C MET A 56 -10.99 9.87 -35.66
#